data_AF-A0A150L6J5-F1
#
_entry.id   AF-A0A150L6J5-F1
#
_cell.length_a   1.000
_cell.length_b   1.000
_cell.length_c   1.000
_cell.angle_alpha   90.00
_cell.angle_beta   90.00
_cell.angle_gamma   90.00
#
_symmetry.space_group_name_H-M   'P 1'
#
loop_
_entity.id
_entity.type
_entity.pdbx_description
1 polymer ?
#
loop_
_entity_poly.entity_id
_entity_poly.type
_entity_poly.pdbx_seq_one_letter_code
_entity_poly.pdbx_strand_id
1 'polypeptide(L)'
;MRPLGIVRKIDQLGRIVIPMEVRRVHGWETGTPIEMFATEKGLVLREYGAEQKKHAVIEGLKALADMVDDDTALAIIGDIMEYVKGETKS
;
A
#
# COMPACT_ATOMS: atom_id res chain seq x y z
N MET A 1 7.18 -13.25 9.29
CA MET A 1 7.70 -11.92 9.68
C MET A 1 9.19 -12.04 9.87
N ARG A 2 10.00 -11.11 9.31
CA ARG A 2 11.44 -11.06 9.58
C ARG A 2 11.71 -9.89 10.54
N PRO A 3 12.41 -10.11 11.67
CA PRO A 3 12.74 -9.03 12.58
C PRO A 3 13.75 -8.09 11.92
N LEU A 4 13.52 -6.78 12.00
CA LEU A 4 14.48 -5.77 11.52
C LEU A 4 15.67 -5.57 12.48
N GLY A 5 15.61 -6.14 13.69
CA GLY A 5 16.66 -5.99 14.71
C GLY A 5 16.77 -4.57 15.31
N ILE A 6 15.81 -3.69 15.01
CA ILE A 6 15.85 -2.29 15.46
C ILE A 6 14.98 -2.14 16.72
N VAL A 7 15.57 -1.57 17.78
CA VAL A 7 14.88 -1.28 19.05
C VAL A 7 14.79 0.23 19.26
N ARG A 8 13.60 0.73 19.62
CA ARG A 8 13.37 2.12 20.00
C ARG A 8 12.58 2.22 21.30
N LYS A 9 12.96 3.22 22.11
CA LYS A 9 12.21 3.58 23.31
C LYS A 9 10.97 4.39 22.90
N ILE A 10 9.90 4.18 23.63
CA ILE A 10 8.71 5.02 23.60
C ILE A 10 9.05 6.33 24.30
N ASP A 11 8.60 7.46 23.76
CA ASP A 11 8.80 8.75 24.41
C ASP A 11 7.81 8.99 25.56
N GLN A 12 7.88 10.16 26.20
CA GLN A 12 7.04 10.49 27.36
C GLN A 12 5.54 10.58 27.03
N LEU A 13 5.16 10.67 25.76
CA LEU A 13 3.78 10.79 25.30
C LEU A 13 3.24 9.49 24.70
N GLY A 14 4.01 8.41 24.73
CA GLY A 14 3.59 7.14 24.13
C GLY A 14 3.92 7.00 22.64
N ARG A 15 4.67 7.92 22.04
CA ARG A 15 5.03 7.88 20.62
C ARG A 15 6.29 7.03 20.40
N ILE A 16 6.37 6.38 19.24
CA ILE A 16 7.55 5.66 18.79
C ILE A 16 8.10 6.28 17.51
N VAL A 17 9.43 6.41 17.44
CA VAL A 17 10.10 6.88 16.22
C VAL A 17 10.25 5.73 15.24
N ILE A 18 9.72 5.89 14.03
CA ILE A 18 9.97 4.97 12.91
C ILE A 18 11.35 5.31 12.32
N PRO A 19 12.30 4.36 12.26
CA PRO A 19 13.63 4.57 11.70
C PRO A 19 13.59 5.04 10.24
N MET A 20 14.53 5.90 9.84
CA MET A 20 14.58 6.49 8.49
C MET A 20 14.70 5.44 7.38
N GLU A 21 15.39 4.33 7.63
CA GLU A 21 15.51 3.24 6.67
C GLU A 21 14.15 2.60 6.36
N VAL A 22 13.35 2.32 7.40
CA VAL A 22 12.00 1.77 7.24
C VAL A 22 11.12 2.75 6.48
N ARG A 23 11.21 4.05 6.79
CA ARG A 23 10.49 5.10 6.08
C ARG A 23 10.84 5.16 4.60
N ARG A 24 12.14 5.10 4.26
CA ARG A 24 12.61 5.14 2.87
C ARG A 24 12.12 3.94 2.06
N VAL A 25 12.18 2.73 2.63
CA VAL A 25 11.70 1.51 1.96
C VAL A 25 10.20 1.58 1.66
N HIS A 26 9.41 2.19 2.54
CA HIS A 26 7.96 2.29 2.38
C HIS A 26 7.49 3.62 1.76
N GLY A 27 8.40 4.53 1.39
CA GLY A 27 8.03 5.86 0.88
C GLY A 27 7.29 6.75 1.89
N TRP A 28 7.49 6.54 3.20
CA TRP A 28 6.80 7.30 4.23
C TRP A 28 7.46 8.65 4.50
N GLU A 29 6.88 9.69 3.93
CA GLU A 29 7.27 11.07 4.11
C GLU A 29 6.65 11.69 5.38
N THR A 30 7.00 12.93 5.66
CA THR A 30 6.40 13.66 6.79
C THR A 30 4.93 13.94 6.47
N GLY A 31 4.03 13.53 7.36
CA GLY A 31 2.59 13.68 7.16
C GLY A 31 1.92 12.51 6.46
N THR A 32 2.66 11.48 6.00
CA THR A 32 2.05 10.25 5.49
C THR A 32 1.15 9.65 6.57
N PRO A 33 -0.15 9.43 6.29
CA PRO A 33 -1.07 8.89 7.28
C PRO A 33 -0.78 7.38 7.44
N ILE A 34 -0.58 6.95 8.69
CA ILE A 34 -0.28 5.56 9.03
C ILE A 34 -1.41 5.03 9.91
N GLU A 35 -1.94 3.87 9.53
CA GLU A 35 -2.96 3.15 10.28
C GLU A 35 -2.32 2.02 11.10
N MET A 36 -2.80 1.87 12.33
CA MET A 36 -2.31 0.89 13.31
C MET A 36 -3.35 -0.23 13.46
N PHE A 37 -2.93 -1.47 13.25
CA PHE A 37 -3.77 -2.66 13.42
C PHE A 37 -3.23 -3.52 14.55
N ALA A 38 -4.09 -3.83 15.53
CA ALA A 38 -3.77 -4.80 16.57
C ALA A 38 -3.99 -6.22 16.04
N THR A 39 -3.04 -7.11 16.32
CA THR A 39 -3.11 -8.55 15.99
C THR A 39 -2.66 -9.38 17.19
N GLU A 40 -2.92 -10.68 17.18
CA GLU A 40 -2.45 -11.59 18.24
C GLU A 40 -0.93 -11.59 18.41
N LYS A 41 -0.18 -11.24 17.36
CA LYS A 41 1.30 -11.25 17.35
C LYS A 41 1.91 -9.87 17.60
N GLY A 42 1.09 -8.86 17.85
CA GLY A 42 1.51 -7.49 18.09
C GLY A 42 0.87 -6.48 17.14
N LEU A 43 1.58 -5.39 16.87
CA LEU A 43 1.07 -4.26 16.09
C LEU A 43 1.57 -4.30 14.64
N VAL A 44 0.66 -4.08 13.69
CA VAL A 44 0.97 -3.92 12.27
C VAL A 44 0.68 -2.47 11.85
N LEU A 45 1.62 -1.86 11.12
CA LEU A 45 1.49 -0.52 10.57
C LEU A 45 1.31 -0.60 9.06
N ARG A 46 0.37 0.17 8.49
CA ARG A 46 0.18 0.31 7.04
C ARG A 46 -0.07 1.76 6.66
N GLU A 47 0.27 2.16 5.43
CA GLU A 47 -0.17 3.47 4.90
C GLU A 47 -1.70 3.48 4.83
N TYR A 48 -2.30 4.47 5.47
CA TYR A 48 -3.73 4.69 5.41
C TYR A 48 -4.13 5.20 4.02
N GLY A 49 -5.22 4.67 3.46
CA GLY A 49 -5.71 5.13 2.16
C GLY A 49 -5.07 4.44 0.96
N ALA A 50 -4.02 3.62 1.14
CA ALA A 50 -3.35 2.96 0.02
C ALA A 50 -4.29 2.02 -0.76
N GLU A 51 -5.09 1.24 -0.05
CA GLU A 51 -6.08 0.33 -0.68
C GLU A 51 -7.23 1.12 -1.33
N GLN A 52 -7.67 2.21 -0.72
CA GLN A 52 -8.69 3.09 -1.28
C GLN A 52 -8.22 3.74 -2.59
N LYS A 53 -6.95 4.18 -2.65
CA LYS A 53 -6.34 4.71 -3.89
C LYS A 53 -6.31 3.64 -4.98
N LYS A 54 -5.86 2.42 -4.66
CA LYS A 54 -5.87 1.29 -5.63
C LYS A 54 -7.28 1.01 -6.13
N HIS A 55 -8.26 0.98 -5.24
CA HIS A 55 -9.65 0.75 -5.60
C HIS A 55 -10.17 1.83 -6.56
N ALA A 56 -9.91 3.10 -6.28
CA ALA A 56 -10.29 4.21 -7.15
C ALA A 56 -9.65 4.10 -8.55
N VAL A 57 -8.39 3.69 -8.64
CA VAL A 57 -7.71 3.46 -9.93
C VAL A 57 -8.35 2.30 -10.69
N ILE A 58 -8.63 1.18 -10.03
CA ILE A 58 -9.28 0.01 -10.65
C ILE A 58 -10.67 0.37 -11.17
N GLU A 59 -11.47 1.09 -10.40
CA GLU A 59 -12.80 1.55 -10.83
C GLU A 59 -12.71 2.49 -12.04
N GLY A 60 -11.71 3.39 -12.07
CA GLY A 60 -11.43 4.23 -13.25
C GLY A 60 -11.05 3.42 -14.49
N LEU A 61 -10.22 2.38 -14.33
CA LEU A 61 -9.82 1.50 -15.43
C LEU A 61 -10.97 0.65 -15.97
N LYS A 62 -11.86 0.16 -15.10
CA LYS A 62 -13.08 -0.54 -15.53
C LYS A 62 -13.98 0.35 -16.37
N ALA A 63 -14.22 1.58 -15.91
CA ALA A 63 -15.03 2.54 -16.66
C ALA A 63 -14.43 2.84 -18.05
N LEU A 64 -13.10 2.84 -18.17
CA LEU A 64 -12.43 2.96 -19.47
C LEU A 64 -12.60 1.71 -20.33
N ALA A 65 -12.47 0.51 -19.74
CA ALA A 65 -12.67 -0.75 -20.46
C ALA A 65 -14.09 -0.85 -21.06
N ASP A 66 -15.11 -0.37 -20.34
CA ASP A 66 -16.50 -0.37 -20.81
C ASP A 66 -16.76 0.58 -22.01
N MET A 67 -15.84 1.50 -22.31
CA MET A 67 -15.96 2.49 -23.40
C MET A 67 -15.07 2.18 -24.62
N VAL A 68 -14.23 1.15 -24.54
CA VAL A 68 -13.20 0.86 -25.55
C VAL A 68 -13.52 -0.44 -26.27
N ASP A 69 -13.69 -0.36 -27.59
CA ASP A 69 -13.94 -1.52 -28.46
C ASP A 69 -12.65 -2.16 -29.02
N ASP A 70 -11.48 -1.55 -28.77
CA ASP A 70 -10.20 -2.04 -29.26
C ASP A 70 -9.64 -3.16 -28.36
N ASP A 71 -9.53 -4.37 -28.93
CA ASP A 71 -9.06 -5.57 -28.22
C ASP A 71 -7.65 -5.41 -27.63
N THR A 72 -6.78 -4.63 -28.29
CA THR A 72 -5.41 -4.39 -27.80
C THR A 72 -5.43 -3.51 -26.56
N ALA A 73 -6.23 -2.45 -26.57
CA ALA A 73 -6.42 -1.58 -25.43
C ALA A 73 -7.09 -2.31 -24.25
N LEU A 74 -8.07 -3.18 -24.50
CA LEU A 74 -8.69 -4.01 -23.47
C LEU A 74 -7.68 -4.96 -22.81
N ALA A 75 -6.80 -5.58 -23.59
CA ALA A 75 -5.72 -6.42 -23.06
C ALA A 75 -4.78 -5.64 -22.14
N ILE A 76 -4.32 -4.45 -22.57
CA ILE A 76 -3.43 -3.59 -21.78
C ILE A 76 -4.12 -3.12 -20.48
N ILE A 77 -5.40 -2.72 -20.55
CA ILE A 77 -6.16 -2.31 -19.36
C ILE A 77 -6.30 -3.50 -18.39
N GLY A 78 -6.52 -4.71 -18.90
CA GLY A 78 -6.51 -5.94 -18.12
C GLY A 78 -5.20 -6.15 -17.36
N ASP A 79 -4.07 -6.08 -18.04
CA ASP A 79 -2.74 -6.26 -17.45
C ASP A 79 -2.45 -5.21 -16.35
N ILE A 80 -2.84 -3.95 -16.58
CA ILE A 80 -2.68 -2.87 -15.59
C ILE A 80 -3.56 -3.13 -14.37
N MET A 81 -4.80 -3.57 -14.56
CA MET A 81 -5.69 -3.89 -13.43
C MET A 81 -5.15 -5.06 -12.59
N GLU A 82 -4.57 -6.09 -13.21
CA GLU A 82 -3.94 -7.22 -12.50
C GLU A 82 -2.71 -6.77 -11.71
N TYR A 83 -1.86 -5.94 -12.32
CA TYR A 83 -0.69 -5.35 -11.65
C TYR A 83 -1.09 -4.53 -10.41
N VAL A 84 -2.10 -3.66 -10.52
CA VAL A 84 -2.55 -2.80 -9.42
C VAL A 84 -3.17 -3.60 -8.26
N LYS A 85 -3.83 -4.73 -8.55
CA LYS A 85 -4.34 -5.65 -7.51
C LYS A 85 -3.24 -6.38 -6.74
N GLY A 86 -2.00 -6.38 -7.23
CA GLY A 86 -0.88 -7.07 -6.60
C GLY A 86 -0.91 -8.59 -6.80
N GLU A 87 -1.73 -9.09 -7.73
CA GLU A 87 -1.75 -10.48 -8.16
C GLU A 87 -0.73 -10.70 -9.27
N THR A 88 0.55 -10.43 -9.01
CA THR A 88 1.59 -10.89 -9.95
C THR A 88 1.78 -12.38 -9.70
N LYS A 89 1.34 -13.22 -10.65
CA LYS A 89 1.70 -14.65 -10.70
C LYS A 89 3.22 -14.76 -10.58
N SER A 90 3.65 -15.23 -9.41
CA SER A 90 5.02 -15.69 -9.18
C SER A 90 5.21 -17.10 -9.73
#